data_AF-A0A2V8PY90-F1
#
_entry.id   AF-A0A2V8PY90-F1
#
_cell.length_a   1.000
_cell.length_b   1.000
_cell.length_c   1.000
_cell.angle_alpha   90.00
_cell.angle_beta   90.00
_cell.angle_gamma   90.00
#
_symmetry.space_group_name_H-M   'P 1'
#
loop_
_entity.id
_entity.type
_entity.pdbx_description
1 polymer ?
#
loop_
_entity_poly.entity_id
_entity_poly.type
_entity_poly.pdbx_seq_one_letter_code
_entity_poly.pdbx_strand_id
1 'polypeptide(L)'
;MMETISRPSPESLLAKLNHGGQAKLRVYIGAAPGVGKTYQMLEDAHLLKKQGVDIAVAVVEAHDRQDTTAMIGDLECLPLRHIEYRGVTMKEMDVEAVIERHPAIAIVDELAHTNVPGSKNPKRYQDVLDLLAAGISVITAV
;
A
#
# COMPACT_ATOMS: atom_id res chain seq x y z
N MET A 1 -34.16 32.53 12.18
CA MET A 1 -34.64 31.41 11.35
C MET A 1 -33.69 30.24 11.61
N MET A 2 -34.18 29.16 12.22
CA MET A 2 -33.37 27.95 12.46
C MET A 2 -33.24 27.18 11.15
N GLU A 3 -32.02 26.95 10.68
CA GLU A 3 -31.76 26.00 9.60
C GLU A 3 -32.14 24.59 10.08
N THR A 4 -33.18 24.03 9.49
CA THR A 4 -33.57 22.64 9.68
C THR A 4 -32.52 21.74 9.00
N ILE A 5 -31.65 21.12 9.81
CA ILE A 5 -30.75 20.06 9.32
C ILE A 5 -31.62 18.87 8.90
N SER A 6 -31.93 18.81 7.60
CA SER A 6 -32.70 17.71 7.00
C SER A 6 -31.92 16.41 7.09
N ARG A 7 -32.56 15.33 7.56
CA ARG A 7 -31.94 14.00 7.58
C ARG A 7 -31.62 13.56 6.15
N PRO A 8 -30.39 13.13 5.85
CA PRO A 8 -30.06 12.65 4.52
C PRO A 8 -30.89 11.41 4.18
N SER A 9 -31.36 11.33 2.94
CA SER A 9 -32.13 10.18 2.47
C SER A 9 -31.24 8.94 2.36
N PRO A 10 -31.82 7.73 2.43
CA PRO A 10 -31.08 6.48 2.19
C PRO A 10 -30.30 6.51 0.87
N GLU A 11 -30.85 7.09 -0.19
CA GLU A 11 -30.21 7.22 -1.50
C GLU A 11 -29.03 8.18 -1.46
N SER A 12 -29.12 9.28 -0.69
CA SER A 12 -28.01 10.22 -0.50
C SER A 12 -26.87 9.58 0.31
N LEU A 13 -27.20 8.77 1.31
CA LEU A 13 -26.23 7.98 2.06
C LEU A 13 -25.58 6.92 1.16
N LEU A 14 -26.36 6.21 0.36
CA LEU A 14 -25.86 5.20 -0.59
C LEU A 14 -24.96 5.84 -1.66
N ALA A 15 -25.33 7.01 -2.19
CA ALA A 15 -24.51 7.75 -3.14
C ALA A 15 -23.18 8.22 -2.50
N LYS A 16 -23.18 8.63 -1.23
CA LYS A 16 -21.96 8.95 -0.48
C LYS A 16 -21.08 7.73 -0.22
N LEU A 17 -21.68 6.56 0.00
CA LEU A 17 -20.96 5.28 0.09
C LEU A 17 -20.38 4.88 -1.27
N ASN A 18 -21.10 5.13 -2.36
CA ASN A 18 -20.64 4.88 -3.73
C ASN A 18 -19.54 5.86 -4.17
N HIS A 19 -19.53 7.10 -3.66
CA HIS A 19 -18.38 8.01 -3.74
C HIS A 19 -17.20 7.55 -2.86
N GLY A 20 -17.40 6.58 -1.98
CA GLY A 20 -16.36 5.87 -1.23
C GLY A 20 -15.61 4.80 -2.05
N GLY A 21 -15.95 4.63 -3.34
CA GLY A 21 -15.34 3.64 -4.23
C GLY A 21 -13.99 4.01 -4.85
N GLN A 22 -13.39 5.15 -4.47
CA GLN A 22 -12.07 5.52 -4.96
C GLN A 22 -10.99 4.94 -4.04
N ALA A 23 -10.04 4.21 -4.63
CA ALA A 23 -8.89 3.69 -3.91
C ALA A 23 -8.18 4.81 -3.15
N LYS A 24 -7.79 4.53 -1.90
CA LYS A 24 -7.18 5.52 -1.01
C LYS A 24 -5.70 5.26 -0.84
N LEU A 25 -4.93 6.35 -0.76
CA LEU A 25 -3.54 6.32 -0.36
C LEU A 25 -3.42 6.79 1.10
N ARG A 26 -2.85 5.95 1.96
CA ARG A 26 -2.44 6.32 3.31
C ARG A 26 -0.92 6.35 3.38
N VAL A 27 -0.36 7.46 3.84
CA VAL A 27 1.09 7.67 3.93
C VAL A 27 1.51 7.85 5.38
N TYR A 28 2.48 7.06 5.83
CA TYR A 28 3.22 7.29 7.07
C TYR A 28 4.45 8.14 6.79
N ILE A 29 4.47 9.35 7.32
CA ILE A 29 5.56 10.30 7.12
C ILE A 29 6.38 10.39 8.40
N GLY A 30 7.70 10.42 8.30
CA GLY A 30 8.58 10.59 9.45
C GLY A 30 9.81 11.44 9.14
N ALA A 31 10.28 12.15 10.15
CA ALA A 31 11.33 13.16 10.00
C ALA A 31 12.73 12.59 9.71
N ALA A 32 12.95 11.29 9.97
CA ALA A 32 14.24 10.64 9.79
C ALA A 32 14.10 9.12 9.54
N PRO A 33 15.16 8.45 9.05
CA PRO A 33 15.26 6.99 9.07
C PRO A 33 15.18 6.43 10.50
N GLY A 34 14.61 5.24 10.66
CA GLY A 34 14.55 4.55 11.96
C GLY A 34 13.45 5.02 12.93
N VAL A 35 12.68 6.07 12.61
CA VAL A 35 11.60 6.59 13.48
C VAL A 35 10.35 5.70 13.57
N GLY A 36 10.40 4.48 13.03
CA GLY A 36 9.35 3.46 13.21
C GLY A 36 8.20 3.48 12.19
N LYS A 37 8.31 4.20 11.06
CA LYS A 37 7.23 4.29 10.05
C LYS A 37 6.77 2.93 9.51
N THR A 38 7.71 2.13 9.01
CA THR A 38 7.45 0.78 8.52
C THR A 38 6.83 -0.10 9.60
N TYR A 39 7.31 0.05 10.84
CA TYR A 39 6.79 -0.70 11.98
C TYR A 39 5.32 -0.35 12.26
N GLN A 40 4.99 0.93 12.39
CA GLN A 40 3.61 1.38 12.58
C GLN A 40 2.70 1.00 11.39
N MET A 41 3.22 1.10 10.17
CA MET A 41 2.52 0.68 8.96
C MET A 41 2.12 -0.81 9.02
N LEU A 42 3.04 -1.68 9.44
CA LEU A 42 2.78 -3.12 9.57
C LEU A 42 1.85 -3.44 10.75
N GLU A 43 1.98 -2.74 11.89
CA GLU A 43 1.03 -2.90 13.02
C GLU A 43 -0.40 -2.58 12.60
N ASP A 44 -0.61 -1.48 11.86
CA ASP A 44 -1.92 -1.11 11.35
C ASP A 44 -2.43 -2.10 10.29
N ALA A 45 -1.54 -2.66 9.46
CA ALA A 45 -1.90 -3.71 8.51
C ALA A 45 -2.42 -4.97 9.24
N HIS A 46 -1.76 -5.38 10.32
CA HIS A 46 -2.24 -6.47 11.18
C HIS A 46 -3.60 -6.18 11.83
N LEU A 47 -3.81 -4.95 12.31
CA LEU A 47 -5.08 -4.54 12.90
C LEU A 47 -6.22 -4.63 11.88
N LEU A 48 -6.00 -4.11 10.67
CA LEU A 48 -6.99 -4.17 9.59
C LEU A 48 -7.27 -5.61 9.13
N LYS A 49 -6.24 -6.46 9.03
CA LYS A 49 -6.42 -7.88 8.72
C LYS A 49 -7.25 -8.59 9.78
N LYS A 50 -7.03 -8.31 11.08
CA LYS A 50 -7.85 -8.84 12.19
C LYS A 50 -9.32 -8.38 12.11
N GLN A 51 -9.60 -7.26 11.46
CA GLN A 51 -10.95 -6.77 11.19
C GLN A 51 -11.57 -7.40 9.93
N GLY A 52 -10.87 -8.32 9.26
CA GLY A 52 -11.35 -9.01 8.07
C GLY A 52 -11.10 -8.25 6.76
N VAL A 53 -10.25 -7.22 6.76
CA VAL A 53 -9.85 -6.54 5.53
C VAL A 53 -8.86 -7.41 4.76
N ASP A 54 -9.07 -7.56 3.45
CA ASP A 54 -8.14 -8.27 2.56
C ASP A 54 -6.88 -7.43 2.34
N ILE A 55 -5.74 -7.91 2.83
CA ILE A 55 -4.45 -7.19 2.84
C ILE A 55 -3.36 -8.09 2.30
N ALA A 56 -2.58 -7.54 1.37
CA ALA A 56 -1.36 -8.17 0.88
C ALA A 56 -0.17 -7.22 0.95
N VAL A 57 1.00 -7.76 1.28
CA VAL A 57 2.28 -7.07 1.23
C VAL A 57 2.84 -7.20 -0.19
N ALA A 58 2.86 -6.07 -0.90
CA ALA A 58 3.39 -6.01 -2.25
C ALA A 58 4.92 -5.82 -2.25
N VAL A 59 5.43 -4.96 -1.35
CA VAL A 59 6.87 -4.81 -1.10
C VAL A 59 7.10 -4.15 0.26
N VAL A 60 8.07 -4.67 1.02
CA VAL A 60 8.57 -4.07 2.26
C VAL A 60 10.10 -4.13 2.23
N GLU A 61 10.74 -2.98 2.43
CA GLU A 61 12.19 -2.86 2.45
C GLU A 61 12.70 -3.06 3.88
N ALA A 62 13.05 -4.30 4.21
CA ALA A 62 13.71 -4.62 5.46
C ALA A 62 15.21 -4.30 5.36
N HIS A 63 15.57 -3.01 5.36
CA HIS A 63 16.96 -2.51 5.36
C HIS A 63 17.77 -3.03 6.55
N ASP A 64 18.30 -4.25 6.44
CA ASP A 64 19.13 -5.01 7.40
C ASP A 64 18.54 -5.20 8.81
N ARG A 65 17.24 -4.91 9.00
CA ARG A 65 16.55 -5.00 10.29
C ARG A 65 15.77 -6.31 10.38
N GLN A 66 16.37 -7.31 11.05
CA GLN A 66 15.74 -8.61 11.33
C GLN A 66 14.34 -8.47 11.96
N ASP A 67 14.15 -7.46 12.80
CA ASP A 67 12.88 -7.16 13.47
C ASP A 67 11.76 -6.80 12.49
N THR A 68 12.07 -6.21 11.32
CA THR A 68 11.06 -5.80 10.33
C THR A 68 10.53 -7.01 9.54
N THR A 69 11.40 -7.98 9.23
CA THR A 69 10.97 -9.25 8.62
C THR A 69 10.07 -10.04 9.55
N ALA A 70 10.34 -10.02 10.86
CA ALA A 70 9.48 -10.66 11.85
C ALA A 70 8.08 -10.00 11.92
N MET A 71 8.00 -8.67 11.71
CA MET A 71 6.73 -7.93 11.73
C MET A 71 5.83 -8.20 10.53
N ILE A 72 6.36 -8.68 9.40
CA ILE A 72 5.51 -9.19 8.31
C ILE A 72 4.60 -10.31 8.85
N GLY A 73 5.16 -11.19 9.69
CA GLY A 73 4.41 -12.21 10.40
C GLY A 73 3.59 -13.09 9.46
N ASP A 74 2.28 -13.06 9.61
CA ASP A 74 1.33 -13.87 8.84
C ASP A 74 0.64 -13.10 7.69
N LEU A 75 1.06 -11.86 7.40
CA LEU A 75 0.55 -11.11 6.24
C LEU A 75 0.91 -11.85 4.94
N GLU A 76 -0.01 -11.90 3.98
CA GLU A 76 0.24 -12.49 2.67
C GLU A 76 1.29 -11.65 1.93
N CYS A 77 2.41 -12.25 1.53
CA CYS A 77 3.42 -11.59 0.71
C CYS A 77 3.29 -12.01 -0.75
N LEU A 78 3.19 -11.02 -1.64
CA LEU A 78 3.17 -11.25 -3.07
C LEU A 78 4.58 -11.46 -3.63
N PRO A 79 4.73 -12.24 -4.71
CA PRO A 79 6.04 -12.48 -5.31
C PRO A 79 6.66 -11.19 -5.82
N LEU A 80 7.98 -11.06 -5.66
CA LEU A 80 8.77 -9.95 -6.20
C LEU A 80 9.36 -10.31 -7.56
N ARG A 81 9.43 -9.33 -8.46
CA ARG A 81 10.17 -9.45 -9.72
C ARG A 81 11.66 -9.44 -9.44
N HIS A 82 12.39 -10.27 -10.19
CA HIS A 82 13.84 -10.28 -10.17
C HIS A 82 14.35 -9.62 -11.46
N ILE A 83 15.14 -8.57 -11.32
CA ILE A 83 15.66 -7.77 -12.44
C ILE A 83 17.18 -7.80 -12.40
N GLU A 84 17.80 -8.30 -13.46
CA GLU A 84 19.25 -8.25 -13.61
C GLU A 84 19.70 -6.86 -14.06
N TYR A 85 20.51 -6.19 -13.25
CA TYR A 85 21.06 -4.89 -13.56
C TYR A 85 22.53 -4.81 -13.14
N ARG A 86 23.41 -4.46 -14.09
CA ARG A 86 24.87 -4.36 -13.89
C ARG A 86 25.50 -5.60 -13.24
N GLY A 87 25.01 -6.79 -13.60
CA GLY A 87 25.52 -8.07 -13.09
C GLY A 87 25.03 -8.43 -11.68
N VAL A 88 24.05 -7.71 -11.13
CA VAL A 88 23.41 -8.01 -9.85
C VAL A 88 21.91 -8.23 -10.07
N THR A 89 21.35 -9.28 -9.46
CA THR A 89 19.90 -9.49 -9.43
C THR A 89 19.28 -8.68 -8.31
N MET A 90 18.46 -7.71 -8.67
CA MET A 90 17.72 -6.85 -7.76
C MET A 90 16.27 -7.33 -7.68
N LYS A 91 15.58 -7.07 -6.56
CA LYS A 91 14.16 -7.36 -6.38
C LYS A 91 13.34 -6.08 -6.48
N GLU A 92 12.18 -6.16 -7.14
CA GLU A 92 11.24 -5.03 -7.24
C GLU A 92 9.80 -5.54 -7.13
N MET A 93 8.87 -4.65 -6.76
CA MET A 93 7.44 -4.98 -6.68
C MET A 93 6.90 -5.51 -8.02
N ASP A 94 6.16 -6.61 -7.98
CA ASP A 94 5.42 -7.09 -9.16
C ASP A 94 4.04 -6.42 -9.25
N VAL A 95 3.99 -5.26 -9.91
CA VAL A 95 2.75 -4.47 -10.03
C VAL A 95 1.61 -5.27 -10.67
N GLU A 96 1.91 -6.09 -11.68
CA GLU A 96 0.89 -6.88 -12.37
C GLU A 96 0.35 -8.00 -11.48
N ALA A 97 1.22 -8.68 -10.72
CA ALA A 97 0.78 -9.69 -9.76
C ALA A 97 -0.09 -9.09 -8.65
N VAL A 98 0.20 -7.87 -8.20
CA VAL A 98 -0.65 -7.15 -7.23
C VAL A 98 -2.02 -6.83 -7.83
N ILE A 99 -2.06 -6.34 -9.07
CA ILE A 99 -3.30 -6.04 -9.78
C ILE A 99 -4.12 -7.31 -10.03
N GLU A 100 -3.48 -8.41 -10.40
CA GLU A 100 -4.13 -9.71 -10.63
C GLU A 100 -4.70 -10.29 -9.33
N ARG A 101 -3.97 -10.18 -8.21
CA ARG A 101 -4.45 -10.60 -6.88
C ARG A 101 -5.58 -9.70 -6.35
N HIS A 102 -5.60 -8.43 -6.74
CA HIS A 102 -6.61 -7.43 -6.38
C HIS A 102 -6.96 -7.39 -4.87
N PRO A 103 -5.98 -7.17 -3.96
CA PRO A 103 -6.29 -7.02 -2.54
C PRO A 103 -7.08 -5.73 -2.30
N ALA A 104 -7.88 -5.68 -1.22
CA ALA A 104 -8.54 -4.43 -0.83
C ALA A 104 -7.50 -3.35 -0.47
N ILE A 105 -6.40 -3.75 0.18
CA ILE A 105 -5.27 -2.87 0.49
C ILE A 105 -3.94 -3.58 0.19
N ALA A 106 -3.06 -2.90 -0.56
CA ALA A 106 -1.66 -3.29 -0.74
C ALA A 106 -0.74 -2.49 0.20
N ILE A 107 0.18 -3.17 0.88
CA ILE A 107 1.26 -2.54 1.65
C ILE A 107 2.47 -2.35 0.73
N VAL A 108 2.92 -1.11 0.57
CA VAL A 108 4.02 -0.72 -0.32
C VAL A 108 4.99 0.19 0.43
N ASP A 109 6.14 -0.30 0.84
CA ASP A 109 7.12 0.52 1.57
C ASP A 109 7.97 1.42 0.64
N GLU A 110 8.57 2.46 1.22
CA GLU A 110 9.46 3.43 0.59
C GLU A 110 8.91 4.08 -0.69
N LEU A 111 7.86 4.90 -0.55
CA LEU A 111 7.22 5.59 -1.68
C LEU A 111 8.20 6.38 -2.56
N ALA A 112 9.29 6.89 -1.96
CA ALA A 112 10.32 7.67 -2.63
C ALA A 112 11.35 6.84 -3.41
N HIS A 113 11.26 5.50 -3.38
CA HIS A 113 12.19 4.60 -4.06
C HIS A 113 12.30 4.86 -5.56
N THR A 114 13.50 4.67 -6.10
CA THR A 114 13.77 4.68 -7.54
C THR A 114 13.88 3.25 -8.00
N ASN A 115 12.94 2.84 -8.84
CA ASN A 115 12.87 1.46 -9.30
C ASN A 115 14.10 1.09 -10.13
N VAL A 116 14.45 -0.19 -10.10
CA VAL A 116 15.58 -0.72 -10.85
C VAL A 116 15.37 -0.50 -12.36
N PRO A 117 16.39 -0.04 -13.13
CA PRO A 117 16.27 0.07 -14.58
C PRO A 117 15.85 -1.26 -15.23
N GLY A 118 14.85 -1.19 -16.10
CA GLY A 118 14.15 -2.38 -16.62
C GLY A 118 12.77 -2.62 -15.99
N SER A 119 12.44 -1.91 -14.90
CA SER A 119 11.09 -1.85 -14.34
C SER A 119 10.12 -1.10 -15.28
N LYS A 120 8.82 -1.40 -15.17
CA LYS A 120 7.75 -0.72 -15.92
C LYS A 120 7.79 0.80 -15.70
N ASN A 121 7.84 1.22 -14.44
CA ASN A 121 7.91 2.62 -14.05
C ASN A 121 9.28 2.94 -13.42
N PRO A 122 9.82 4.16 -13.58
CA PRO A 122 11.07 4.59 -12.95
C PRO A 122 10.98 4.89 -11.44
N LYS A 123 9.78 5.12 -10.89
CA LYS A 123 9.59 5.52 -9.48
C LYS A 123 8.45 4.74 -8.83
N ARG A 124 8.65 4.30 -7.59
CA ARG A 124 7.65 3.49 -6.86
C ARG A 124 6.31 4.19 -6.68
N TYR A 125 6.30 5.52 -6.53
CA TYR A 125 5.03 6.27 -6.49
C TYR A 125 4.20 6.10 -7.77
N GLN A 126 4.81 5.86 -8.92
CA GLN A 126 4.07 5.64 -10.18
C GLN A 126 3.44 4.25 -10.19
N ASP A 127 4.10 3.24 -9.61
CA ASP A 127 3.48 1.93 -9.39
C ASP A 127 2.29 2.05 -8.43
N VAL A 128 2.43 2.84 -7.36
CA VAL A 128 1.32 3.13 -6.44
C VAL A 128 0.15 3.79 -7.17
N LEU A 129 0.42 4.72 -8.10
CA LEU A 129 -0.63 5.32 -8.93
C LEU A 129 -1.32 4.28 -9.82
N ASP A 130 -0.58 3.32 -10.39
CA ASP A 130 -1.15 2.22 -11.16
C ASP A 130 -2.08 1.34 -10.28
N LEU A 131 -1.67 1.02 -9.06
CA LEU A 131 -2.50 0.25 -8.11
C LEU A 131 -3.79 1.01 -7.73
N LEU A 132 -3.66 2.30 -7.42
CA LEU A 132 -4.81 3.15 -7.09
C LEU A 132 -5.77 3.26 -8.29
N ALA A 133 -5.24 3.38 -9.51
CA ALA A 133 -6.04 3.39 -10.74
C ALA A 133 -6.76 2.06 -11.00
N ALA A 134 -6.18 0.94 -10.55
CA ALA A 134 -6.81 -0.38 -10.58
C ALA A 134 -7.84 -0.61 -9.46
N GLY A 135 -8.08 0.39 -8.59
CA GLY A 135 -9.04 0.30 -7.49
C GLY A 135 -8.48 -0.29 -6.19
N ILE A 136 -7.17 -0.52 -6.11
CA ILE A 136 -6.49 -1.09 -4.93
C ILE A 136 -6.02 0.05 -4.04
N SER A 137 -6.48 0.09 -2.79
CA SER A 137 -5.97 1.08 -1.83
C SER A 137 -4.54 0.75 -1.42
N VAL A 138 -3.73 1.75 -1.10
CA VAL A 138 -2.32 1.56 -0.76
C VAL A 138 -2.02 2.20 0.59
N ILE A 139 -1.29 1.46 1.43
CA ILE A 139 -0.64 2.00 2.63
C ILE A 139 0.87 2.00 2.38
N THR A 140 1.52 3.15 2.61
CA THR A 140 2.94 3.34 2.33
C THR A 140 3.64 4.20 3.38
N ALA A 141 4.97 4.26 3.34
CA ALA A 141 5.79 5.09 4.21
C ALA A 141 6.83 5.92 3.43
N VAL A 142 7.19 7.08 4.00
CA VAL A 142 8.23 8.01 3.49
C VAL A 142 9.07 8.61 4.61
#